data_AF-A0AAP5IF36-F1
#
_entry.id   AF-A0AAP5IF36-F1
#
_cell.length_a   1.000
_cell.length_b   1.000
_cell.length_c   1.000
_cell.angle_alpha   90.00
_cell.angle_beta   90.00
_cell.angle_gamma   90.00
#
_symmetry.space_group_name_H-M   'P 1'
#
loop_
_entity.id
_entity.type
_entity.pdbx_description
1 polymer ?
#
loop_
_entity_poly.entity_id
_entity_poly.type
_entity_poly.pdbx_seq_one_letter_code
_entity_poly.pdbx_strand_id
1 'polypeptide(L)'
;MQELIKALIKAKSEFSNIQKDRVNPHFKHKYATLDAVLDAVTPALGKHGLAVVQTTALESNKTVLQTHLYHESGECITSIYPLPEIGDSQKFGAALTYARRYALCAILCVTADEDDDASSTVTTPKKQSNLQYKVNSNGEHPHNSRIRAIRTMLRIEGKAVVDWLKTEKLVSSPAELDNTQLSELVQWMGVQWAAKQGMQHNHAANSFIKHIPAMTAQGYEELEAIKQWMNHVQQQQAEQKVSVSVG
;
A
#
# COMPACT_ATOMS: atom_id res chain seq x y z
N MET A 1 -20.20 -26.94 -11.14
CA MET A 1 -20.38 -25.52 -10.76
C MET A 1 -21.80 -25.00 -11.06
N GLN A 2 -22.77 -25.85 -11.40
CA GLN A 2 -24.10 -25.37 -11.84
C GLN A 2 -24.96 -24.91 -10.66
N GLU A 3 -24.92 -25.64 -9.55
CA GLU A 3 -25.78 -25.37 -8.40
C GLU A 3 -25.33 -24.12 -7.65
N LEU A 4 -24.02 -23.94 -7.46
CA LEU A 4 -23.47 -22.73 -6.85
C LEU A 4 -23.85 -21.47 -7.64
N ILE A 5 -23.76 -21.49 -8.97
CA ILE A 5 -24.08 -20.33 -9.81
C ILE A 5 -25.58 -20.00 -9.69
N LYS A 6 -26.47 -21.00 -9.76
CA LYS A 6 -27.91 -20.80 -9.61
C LYS A 6 -28.25 -20.19 -8.24
N ALA A 7 -27.67 -20.74 -7.17
CA ALA A 7 -27.85 -20.25 -5.82
C ALA A 7 -27.36 -18.80 -5.68
N LEU A 8 -26.17 -18.48 -6.22
CA LEU A 8 -25.58 -17.16 -6.12
C LEU A 8 -26.40 -16.10 -6.87
N ILE A 9 -26.93 -16.43 -8.05
CA ILE A 9 -27.83 -15.55 -8.80
C ILE A 9 -29.07 -15.21 -7.97
N LYS A 10 -29.70 -16.21 -7.33
CA LYS A 10 -30.87 -16.00 -6.48
C LYS A 10 -30.53 -15.18 -5.24
N ALA A 11 -29.45 -15.53 -4.54
CA ALA A 11 -28.99 -14.80 -3.35
C ALA A 11 -28.71 -13.33 -3.67
N LYS A 12 -28.02 -13.04 -4.78
CA LYS A 12 -27.67 -11.67 -5.17
C LYS A 12 -28.89 -10.78 -5.37
N SER A 13 -30.00 -11.33 -5.86
CA SER A 13 -31.26 -10.59 -6.02
C SER A 13 -31.94 -10.21 -4.70
N GLU A 14 -31.53 -10.84 -3.59
CA GLU A 14 -32.06 -10.63 -2.24
C GLU A 14 -31.07 -9.91 -1.31
N PHE A 15 -29.90 -9.50 -1.80
CA PHE A 15 -28.97 -8.69 -1.02
C PHE A 15 -29.62 -7.37 -0.63
N SER A 16 -29.45 -6.99 0.64
CA SER A 16 -29.92 -5.71 1.13
C SER A 16 -28.87 -4.62 0.92
N ASN A 17 -29.28 -3.36 1.05
CA ASN A 17 -28.38 -2.24 0.87
C ASN A 17 -27.32 -2.19 1.97
N ILE A 18 -26.04 -2.25 1.60
CA ILE A 18 -24.92 -2.15 2.52
C ILE A 18 -24.90 -0.73 3.12
N GLN A 19 -25.10 -0.62 4.44
CA GLN A 19 -25.15 0.66 5.13
C GLN A 19 -23.75 1.12 5.54
N LYS A 20 -23.45 2.40 5.34
CA LYS A 20 -22.23 3.01 5.88
C LYS A 20 -22.45 3.38 7.35
N ASP A 21 -21.91 2.58 8.25
CA ASP A 21 -22.18 2.58 9.69
C ASP A 21 -21.01 3.14 10.55
N ARG A 22 -19.90 3.49 9.91
CA ARG A 22 -18.76 4.13 10.56
C ARG A 22 -18.27 5.34 9.79
N VAL A 23 -17.68 6.27 10.54
CA VAL A 23 -16.95 7.42 10.00
C VAL A 23 -15.49 7.17 10.28
N ASN A 24 -14.64 7.24 9.25
CA ASN A 24 -13.21 7.18 9.45
C ASN A 24 -12.76 8.44 10.22
N PRO A 25 -12.18 8.34 11.43
CA PRO A 25 -11.80 9.52 12.22
C PRO A 25 -10.80 10.42 11.50
N HIS A 26 -9.94 9.82 10.66
CA HIS A 26 -8.89 10.52 9.93
C HIS A 26 -9.39 11.18 8.67
N PHE A 27 -10.34 10.57 7.94
CA PHE A 27 -10.78 11.10 6.65
C PHE A 27 -12.20 11.69 6.67
N LYS A 28 -12.93 11.51 7.77
CA LYS A 28 -14.34 11.93 7.97
C LYS A 28 -15.32 11.37 6.93
N HIS A 29 -14.88 10.48 6.06
CA HIS A 29 -15.74 9.75 5.14
C HIS A 29 -16.42 8.60 5.86
N LYS A 30 -17.69 8.37 5.50
CA LYS A 30 -18.43 7.22 5.95
C LYS A 30 -17.99 5.99 5.16
N TYR A 31 -17.87 4.86 5.83
CA TYR A 31 -17.57 3.57 5.22
C TYR A 31 -18.46 2.50 5.86
N ALA A 32 -18.70 1.40 5.13
CA ALA A 32 -19.37 0.23 5.68
C ALA A 32 -18.37 -0.70 6.37
N THR A 33 -18.63 -1.11 7.60
CA THR A 33 -17.81 -2.09 8.32
C THR A 33 -17.93 -3.48 7.71
N LEU A 34 -17.03 -4.39 8.12
CA LEU A 34 -17.17 -5.81 7.78
C LEU A 34 -18.53 -6.36 8.22
N ASP A 35 -18.99 -5.98 9.43
CA ASP A 35 -20.28 -6.38 9.97
C ASP A 35 -21.43 -5.88 9.10
N ALA A 36 -21.40 -4.61 8.67
CA ALA A 36 -22.42 -4.06 7.78
C ALA A 36 -22.50 -4.79 6.42
N VAL A 37 -21.37 -5.24 5.88
CA VAL A 37 -21.36 -6.06 4.65
C VAL A 37 -21.92 -7.45 4.93
N LEU A 38 -21.51 -8.10 6.03
CA LEU A 38 -21.99 -9.42 6.40
C LEU A 38 -23.49 -9.44 6.68
N ASP A 39 -24.00 -8.48 7.44
CA ASP A 39 -25.43 -8.32 7.73
C ASP A 39 -26.25 -8.17 6.44
N ALA A 40 -25.69 -7.49 5.44
CA ALA A 40 -26.37 -7.23 4.18
C ALA A 40 -26.51 -8.47 3.28
N VAL A 41 -25.52 -9.38 3.32
CA VAL A 41 -25.40 -10.51 2.38
C VAL A 41 -25.68 -11.88 2.99
N THR A 42 -25.35 -12.08 4.27
CA THR A 42 -25.41 -13.40 4.94
C THR A 42 -26.81 -14.01 4.97
N PRO A 43 -27.90 -13.25 5.24
CA PRO A 43 -29.25 -13.83 5.26
C PRO A 43 -29.65 -14.43 3.91
N ALA A 44 -29.36 -13.72 2.81
CA ALA A 44 -29.67 -14.18 1.46
C ALA A 44 -28.77 -15.36 1.04
N LEU A 45 -27.49 -15.33 1.38
CA LEU A 45 -26.58 -16.46 1.12
C LEU A 45 -27.08 -17.73 1.81
N GLY A 46 -27.37 -17.65 3.13
CA GLY A 46 -27.85 -18.80 3.90
C GLY A 46 -29.17 -19.35 3.38
N LYS A 47 -30.11 -18.48 2.98
CA LYS A 47 -31.40 -18.87 2.39
C LYS A 47 -31.25 -19.73 1.12
N HIS A 48 -30.20 -19.50 0.34
CA HIS A 48 -29.93 -20.22 -0.91
C HIS A 48 -28.80 -21.24 -0.77
N GLY A 49 -28.50 -21.72 0.45
CA GLY A 49 -27.53 -22.80 0.67
C GLY A 49 -26.08 -22.39 0.43
N LEU A 50 -25.76 -21.09 0.54
CA LEU A 50 -24.42 -20.54 0.38
C LEU A 50 -23.82 -20.10 1.71
N ALA A 51 -22.51 -20.29 1.86
CA ALA A 51 -21.75 -19.82 3.01
C ALA A 51 -20.40 -19.24 2.58
N VAL A 52 -20.00 -18.13 3.20
CA VAL A 52 -18.65 -17.56 3.02
C VAL A 52 -17.79 -17.92 4.23
N VAL A 53 -16.60 -18.46 3.95
CA VAL A 53 -15.60 -18.80 4.96
C VAL A 53 -14.31 -18.06 4.63
N GLN A 54 -13.72 -17.44 5.66
CA GLN A 54 -12.47 -16.68 5.53
C GLN A 54 -11.43 -17.20 6.52
N THR A 55 -10.30 -17.69 6.00
CA THR A 55 -9.20 -18.26 6.79
C THR A 55 -7.87 -17.68 6.35
N THR A 56 -6.88 -17.68 7.24
CA THR A 56 -5.51 -17.34 6.87
C THR A 56 -4.71 -18.59 6.54
N ALA A 57 -3.86 -18.52 5.52
CA ALA A 57 -2.94 -19.58 5.14
C ALA A 57 -1.52 -19.03 4.91
N LEU A 58 -0.55 -19.93 4.83
CA LEU A 58 0.82 -19.63 4.42
C LEU A 58 1.01 -20.13 2.99
N GLU A 59 1.25 -19.22 2.05
CA GLU A 59 1.59 -19.52 0.66
C GLU A 59 2.93 -18.89 0.31
N SER A 60 3.90 -19.70 -0.14
CA SER A 60 5.25 -19.23 -0.47
C SER A 60 5.89 -18.38 0.65
N ASN A 61 5.74 -18.80 1.91
CA ASN A 61 6.17 -18.09 3.13
C ASN A 61 5.51 -16.72 3.37
N LYS A 62 4.43 -16.39 2.67
CA LYS A 62 3.63 -15.19 2.93
C LYS A 62 2.29 -15.56 3.52
N THR A 63 1.83 -14.79 4.49
CA THR A 63 0.48 -14.95 5.01
C THR A 63 -0.51 -14.41 3.98
N VAL A 64 -1.52 -15.21 3.66
CA VAL A 64 -2.61 -14.85 2.75
C VAL A 64 -3.95 -15.05 3.45
N LEU A 65 -4.94 -14.26 3.05
CA LEU A 65 -6.34 -14.49 3.37
C LEU A 65 -6.96 -15.31 2.23
N GLN A 66 -7.51 -16.47 2.56
CA GLN A 66 -8.31 -17.29 1.67
C GLN A 66 -9.78 -17.04 1.97
N THR A 67 -10.55 -16.70 0.95
CA THR A 67 -12.01 -16.52 1.03
C THR A 67 -12.68 -17.57 0.14
N HIS A 68 -13.49 -18.41 0.73
CA HIS A 68 -14.24 -19.44 0.05
C HIS A 68 -15.73 -19.12 0.08
N LEU A 69 -16.39 -19.23 -1.07
CA LEU A 69 -17.85 -19.26 -1.17
C LEU A 69 -18.26 -20.71 -1.45
N TYR A 70 -18.85 -21.37 -0.46
CA TYR A 70 -19.33 -22.74 -0.54
C TYR A 70 -20.82 -22.78 -0.85
N HIS A 71 -21.22 -23.81 -1.59
CA HIS A 71 -22.61 -24.23 -1.75
C HIS A 71 -22.83 -25.59 -1.06
N GLU A 72 -24.03 -25.86 -0.58
CA GLU A 72 -24.40 -27.11 0.11
C GLU A 72 -24.16 -28.39 -0.72
N SER A 73 -24.08 -28.27 -2.05
CA SER A 73 -23.71 -29.39 -2.93
C SER A 73 -22.21 -29.75 -2.87
N GLY A 74 -21.39 -28.99 -2.15
CA GLY A 74 -19.93 -29.13 -2.08
C GLY A 74 -19.16 -28.35 -3.14
N GLU A 75 -19.86 -27.64 -4.04
CA GLU A 75 -19.20 -26.72 -5.00
C GLU A 75 -18.63 -25.50 -4.28
N CYS A 76 -17.50 -24.96 -4.75
CA CYS A 76 -16.90 -23.77 -4.17
C CYS A 76 -16.21 -22.85 -5.18
N ILE A 77 -16.14 -21.57 -4.82
CA ILE A 77 -15.27 -20.56 -5.45
C ILE A 77 -14.28 -20.08 -4.39
N THR A 78 -13.01 -19.95 -4.76
CA THR A 78 -11.94 -19.50 -3.86
C THR A 78 -11.29 -18.23 -4.39
N SER A 79 -11.00 -17.30 -3.47
CA SER A 79 -10.20 -16.10 -3.71
C SER A 79 -9.06 -16.03 -2.70
N ILE A 80 -7.90 -15.54 -3.15
CA ILE A 80 -6.70 -15.38 -2.34
C ILE A 80 -6.34 -13.89 -2.32
N TYR A 81 -6.13 -13.34 -1.13
CA TYR A 81 -5.74 -11.96 -0.91
C TYR A 81 -4.42 -11.92 -0.12
N PRO A 82 -3.36 -11.29 -0.64
CA PRO A 82 -2.08 -11.20 0.06
C PRO A 82 -2.19 -10.28 1.28
N LEU A 83 -1.72 -10.73 2.45
CA LEU A 83 -1.68 -9.90 3.64
C LEU A 83 -0.29 -9.26 3.81
N PRO A 84 -0.23 -8.03 4.36
CA PRO A 84 1.04 -7.40 4.68
C PRO A 84 1.75 -8.12 5.84
N GLU A 85 3.07 -8.19 5.78
CA GLU A 85 3.89 -8.65 6.90
C GLU A 85 3.98 -7.54 7.96
N ILE A 86 3.26 -7.74 9.07
CA ILE A 86 3.20 -6.77 10.18
C ILE A 86 3.53 -7.52 11.47
N GLY A 87 4.63 -7.16 12.13
CA GLY A 87 5.05 -7.77 13.40
C GLY A 87 4.20 -7.34 14.60
N ASP A 88 3.49 -6.22 14.50
CA ASP A 88 2.54 -5.74 15.51
C ASP A 88 1.19 -6.44 15.33
N SER A 89 0.81 -7.24 16.32
CA SER A 89 -0.41 -8.07 16.27
C SER A 89 -1.70 -7.25 16.16
N GLN A 90 -1.75 -6.05 16.75
CA GLN A 90 -2.93 -5.20 16.71
C GLN A 90 -3.08 -4.57 15.32
N LYS A 91 -1.98 -4.08 14.75
CA LYS A 91 -1.96 -3.55 13.38
C LYS A 91 -2.25 -4.64 12.34
N PHE A 92 -1.72 -5.84 12.55
CA PHE A 92 -2.05 -7.00 11.73
C PHE A 92 -3.55 -7.33 11.81
N GLY A 93 -4.14 -7.34 13.01
CA GLY A 93 -5.58 -7.56 13.20
C GLY A 93 -6.42 -6.52 12.45
N ALA A 94 -6.03 -5.23 12.49
CA ALA A 94 -6.71 -4.18 11.73
C ALA A 94 -6.59 -4.38 10.21
N ALA A 95 -5.40 -4.74 9.72
CA ALA A 95 -5.16 -5.04 8.31
C ALA A 95 -5.96 -6.26 7.83
N LEU A 96 -6.06 -7.30 8.66
CA LEU A 96 -6.85 -8.51 8.38
C LEU A 96 -8.34 -8.18 8.29
N THR A 97 -8.88 -7.40 9.23
CA THR A 97 -10.29 -6.97 9.19
C THR A 97 -10.59 -6.16 7.93
N TYR A 98 -9.66 -5.29 7.52
CA TYR A 98 -9.78 -4.55 6.26
C TYR A 98 -9.78 -5.50 5.06
N ALA A 99 -8.79 -6.38 4.94
CA ALA A 99 -8.67 -7.34 3.84
C ALA A 99 -9.92 -8.24 3.72
N ARG A 100 -10.46 -8.71 4.84
CA ARG A 100 -11.68 -9.54 4.89
C ARG A 100 -12.88 -8.84 4.25
N ARG A 101 -13.05 -7.55 4.50
CA ARG A 101 -14.13 -6.76 3.89
C ARG A 101 -13.99 -6.68 2.38
N TYR A 102 -12.81 -6.35 1.86
CA TYR A 102 -12.60 -6.24 0.41
C TYR A 102 -12.69 -7.59 -0.29
N ALA A 103 -12.13 -8.64 0.29
CA ALA A 103 -12.22 -9.99 -0.28
C ALA A 103 -13.67 -10.50 -0.34
N LEU A 104 -14.49 -10.19 0.68
CA LEU A 104 -15.92 -10.51 0.70
C LEU A 104 -16.69 -9.74 -0.39
N CYS A 105 -16.46 -8.43 -0.51
CA CYS A 105 -17.06 -7.61 -1.56
C CYS A 105 -16.69 -8.11 -2.97
N ALA A 106 -15.41 -8.44 -3.16
CA ALA A 106 -14.89 -8.90 -4.45
C ALA A 106 -15.50 -10.25 -4.87
N ILE A 107 -15.52 -11.25 -3.97
CA ILE A 107 -16.03 -12.59 -4.32
C ILE A 107 -17.54 -12.60 -4.56
N LEU A 108 -18.30 -11.71 -3.90
CA LEU A 108 -19.75 -11.58 -4.08
C LEU A 108 -20.15 -10.57 -5.16
N CYS A 109 -19.18 -9.82 -5.71
CA CYS A 109 -19.41 -8.74 -6.66
C CYS A 109 -20.45 -7.73 -6.13
N VAL A 110 -20.19 -7.24 -4.92
CA VAL A 110 -20.96 -6.17 -4.27
C VAL A 110 -20.05 -5.00 -3.91
N THR A 111 -20.60 -3.80 -3.92
CA THR A 111 -19.89 -2.58 -3.56
C THR A 111 -20.40 -2.10 -2.20
N ALA A 112 -19.49 -1.98 -1.24
CA ALA A 112 -19.79 -1.46 0.10
C ALA A 112 -19.62 0.07 0.17
N ASP A 113 -18.97 0.64 -0.84
CA ASP A 113 -18.72 2.05 -1.05
C ASP A 113 -19.30 2.47 -2.41
N GLU A 114 -19.56 3.77 -2.61
CA GLU A 114 -19.99 4.25 -3.94
C GLU A 114 -18.80 4.09 -4.89
N ASP A 115 -19.04 3.71 -6.15
CA ASP A 115 -18.03 3.72 -7.21
C ASP A 115 -17.71 5.18 -7.61
N ASP A 116 -17.11 5.90 -6.67
CA ASP A 116 -16.54 7.23 -6.84
C ASP A 116 -15.01 7.12 -6.99
N ASP A 117 -14.52 5.94 -7.37
CA ASP A 117 -13.10 5.65 -7.62
C ASP A 117 -12.65 6.20 -8.99
N ALA A 118 -13.57 6.69 -9.81
CA ALA A 118 -13.28 7.52 -10.99
C ALA A 118 -13.35 9.05 -10.73
N SER A 119 -13.68 9.48 -9.51
CA SER A 119 -13.58 10.90 -9.11
C SER A 119 -13.04 11.13 -7.70
N SER A 120 -12.22 10.21 -7.17
CA SER A 120 -11.48 10.47 -5.93
C SER A 120 -10.24 9.58 -5.70
N THR A 121 -9.41 9.35 -6.73
CA THR A 121 -7.95 9.22 -6.53
C THR A 121 -7.16 10.42 -7.07
N VAL A 122 -7.84 11.44 -7.62
CA VAL A 122 -7.33 12.81 -7.59
C VAL A 122 -7.66 13.35 -6.21
N THR A 123 -6.67 13.31 -5.31
CA THR A 123 -6.75 14.01 -4.03
C THR A 123 -6.77 15.51 -4.32
N THR A 124 -7.94 16.08 -4.66
CA THR A 124 -8.12 17.51 -4.51
C THR A 124 -8.18 17.77 -3.00
N PRO A 125 -7.24 18.55 -2.43
CA PRO A 125 -7.02 18.57 -1.00
C PRO A 125 -8.17 19.27 -0.29
N LYS A 126 -9.11 18.52 0.28
CA LYS A 126 -9.99 19.04 1.33
C LYS A 126 -9.22 19.10 2.65
N LYS A 127 -8.46 20.19 2.77
CA LYS A 127 -8.29 21.01 3.97
C LYS A 127 -8.76 20.34 5.26
N GLN A 128 -7.94 19.44 5.81
CA GLN A 128 -7.99 19.17 7.23
C GLN A 128 -7.08 20.13 7.97
N SER A 129 -7.72 20.82 8.89
CA SER A 129 -7.21 21.83 9.80
C SER A 129 -5.98 21.38 10.59
N ASN A 130 -4.94 22.21 10.53
CA ASN A 130 -3.91 22.45 11.54
C ASN A 130 -3.16 21.22 12.10
N LEU A 131 -2.24 20.69 11.30
CA LEU A 131 -0.87 20.57 11.78
C LEU A 131 -0.11 21.72 11.14
N GLN A 132 0.15 22.79 11.91
CA GLN A 132 1.01 23.87 11.47
C GLN A 132 2.43 23.32 11.27
N TYR A 133 2.73 22.85 10.06
CA TYR A 133 4.12 22.74 9.63
C TYR A 133 4.64 24.16 9.50
N LYS A 134 5.47 24.58 10.47
CA LYS A 134 6.15 25.88 10.44
C LYS A 134 6.89 25.99 9.12
N VAL A 135 6.46 26.93 8.30
CA VAL A 135 7.12 27.32 7.06
C VAL A 135 8.54 27.75 7.42
N ASN A 136 9.53 27.22 6.71
CA ASN A 136 10.92 27.64 6.89
C ASN A 136 11.03 29.14 6.54
N SER A 137 12.08 29.85 6.98
CA SER A 137 12.25 31.31 6.83
C SER A 137 12.05 31.89 5.41
N ASN A 138 11.99 31.02 4.39
CA ASN A 138 11.90 31.36 2.96
C ASN A 138 10.56 31.02 2.30
N GLY A 139 9.52 30.58 3.02
CA GLY A 139 8.20 30.33 2.42
C GLY A 139 7.99 28.96 1.75
N GLU A 140 8.98 28.06 1.78
CA GLU A 140 8.95 26.77 1.06
C GLU A 140 8.32 25.64 1.91
N HIS A 141 7.52 24.77 1.27
CA HIS A 141 6.93 23.60 1.93
C HIS A 141 8.01 22.59 2.34
N PRO A 142 7.98 22.01 3.57
CA PRO A 142 9.03 21.12 4.06
C PRO A 142 9.32 19.91 3.15
N HIS A 143 8.29 19.33 2.55
CA HIS A 143 8.48 18.21 1.60
C HIS A 143 9.23 18.63 0.34
N ASN A 144 8.98 19.84 -0.17
CA ASN A 144 9.68 20.36 -1.35
C ASN A 144 11.15 20.60 -1.04
N SER A 145 11.45 21.22 0.11
CA SER A 145 12.83 21.42 0.56
C SER A 145 13.56 20.07 0.77
N ARG A 146 12.90 19.09 1.40
CA ARG A 146 13.43 17.73 1.62
C ARG A 146 13.77 17.04 0.29
N ILE A 147 12.83 16.96 -0.64
CA ILE A 147 13.05 16.31 -1.95
C ILE A 147 14.08 17.07 -2.77
N ARG A 148 14.12 18.40 -2.71
CA ARG A 148 15.15 19.18 -3.38
C ARG A 148 16.55 18.84 -2.89
N ALA A 149 16.75 18.73 -1.57
CA ALA A 149 18.03 18.36 -0.98
C ALA A 149 18.46 16.96 -1.41
N ILE A 150 17.57 15.97 -1.28
CA ILE A 150 17.85 14.57 -1.63
C ILE A 150 18.13 14.40 -3.12
N ARG A 151 17.30 15.01 -3.98
CA ARG A 151 17.48 14.99 -5.44
C ARG A 151 18.83 15.57 -5.86
N THR A 152 19.23 16.69 -5.24
CA THR A 152 20.51 17.36 -5.54
C THR A 152 21.69 16.47 -5.18
N MET A 153 21.63 15.84 -4.01
CA MET A 153 22.64 14.90 -3.54
C MET A 153 22.76 13.67 -4.46
N LEU A 154 21.64 13.08 -4.86
CA LEU A 154 21.59 11.90 -5.73
C LEU A 154 21.78 12.23 -7.22
N ARG A 155 21.92 13.52 -7.59
CA ARG A 155 22.02 13.99 -8.98
C ARG A 155 20.89 13.44 -9.86
N ILE A 156 19.67 13.44 -9.32
CA ILE A 156 18.45 13.06 -10.03
C ILE A 156 17.89 14.29 -10.74
N GLU A 157 17.47 14.15 -11.99
CA GLU A 157 16.89 15.26 -12.73
C GLU A 157 15.52 15.66 -12.16
N GLY A 158 15.22 16.96 -12.16
CA GLY A 158 13.92 17.46 -11.67
C GLY A 158 12.75 16.88 -12.48
N LYS A 159 12.95 16.71 -13.79
CA LYS A 159 11.98 16.09 -14.68
C LYS A 159 11.66 14.65 -14.25
N ALA A 160 12.65 13.85 -13.87
CA ALA A 160 12.44 12.48 -13.43
C ALA A 160 11.55 12.40 -12.17
N VAL A 161 11.72 13.33 -11.23
CA VAL A 161 10.85 13.42 -10.04
C VAL A 161 9.42 13.80 -10.44
N VAL A 162 9.25 14.76 -11.35
CA VAL A 162 7.92 15.17 -11.85
C VAL A 162 7.23 14.03 -12.61
N ASP A 163 7.98 13.30 -13.45
CA ASP A 163 7.45 12.18 -14.21
C ASP A 163 7.02 11.04 -13.28
N TRP A 164 7.79 10.75 -12.23
CA TRP A 164 7.40 9.79 -11.19
C TRP A 164 6.14 10.23 -10.43
N LEU A 165 6.07 11.50 -10.00
CA LEU A 165 4.91 12.05 -9.28
C LEU A 165 3.63 11.93 -10.11
N LYS A 166 3.70 12.20 -11.41
CA LYS A 166 2.57 12.08 -12.33
C LYS A 166 2.19 10.63 -12.60
N THR A 167 3.18 9.76 -12.79
CA THR A 167 2.93 8.37 -13.21
C THR A 167 2.46 7.49 -12.05
N GLU A 168 3.09 7.63 -10.88
CA GLU A 168 2.88 6.74 -9.74
C GLU A 168 1.87 7.28 -8.73
N LYS A 169 1.74 8.62 -8.63
CA LYS A 169 0.96 9.28 -7.58
C LYS A 169 -0.09 10.27 -8.11
N LEU A 170 -0.14 10.53 -9.43
CA LEU A 170 -1.05 11.48 -10.07
C LEU A 170 -1.05 12.88 -9.43
N VAL A 171 0.08 13.31 -8.84
CA VAL A 171 0.26 14.64 -8.23
C VAL A 171 1.32 15.46 -8.96
N SER A 172 1.35 16.78 -8.73
CA SER A 172 2.29 17.68 -9.41
C SER A 172 3.45 18.13 -8.53
N SER A 173 3.33 18.00 -7.20
CA SER A 173 4.32 18.47 -6.23
C SER A 173 4.54 17.49 -5.08
N PRO A 174 5.78 17.35 -4.56
CA PRO A 174 6.03 16.63 -3.32
C PRO A 174 5.28 17.17 -2.10
N ALA A 175 4.85 18.43 -2.13
CA ALA A 175 4.02 19.02 -1.08
C ALA A 175 2.64 18.35 -0.94
N GLU A 176 2.17 17.67 -1.98
CA GLU A 176 0.88 16.97 -2.00
C GLU A 176 0.99 15.54 -1.44
N LEU A 177 2.21 15.05 -1.20
CA LEU A 177 2.45 13.71 -0.68
C LEU A 177 2.38 13.65 0.84
N ASP A 178 1.86 12.54 1.37
CA ASP A 178 2.03 12.18 2.78
C ASP A 178 3.45 11.64 3.07
N ASN A 179 3.80 11.45 4.35
CA ASN A 179 5.14 11.01 4.75
C ASN A 179 5.53 9.60 4.26
N THR A 180 4.55 8.73 4.03
CA THR A 180 4.77 7.36 3.52
C THR A 180 5.10 7.44 2.04
N GLN A 181 4.27 8.14 1.26
CA GLN A 181 4.49 8.39 -0.17
C GLN A 181 5.79 9.16 -0.43
N LEU A 182 6.15 10.07 0.48
CA LEU A 182 7.41 10.81 0.41
C LEU A 182 8.61 9.87 0.64
N SER A 183 8.48 8.91 1.55
CA SER A 183 9.51 7.87 1.77
C SER A 183 9.67 6.96 0.54
N GLU A 184 8.57 6.61 -0.14
CA GLU A 184 8.61 5.86 -1.40
C GLU A 184 9.34 6.63 -2.51
N LEU A 185 9.08 7.94 -2.66
CA LEU A 185 9.79 8.79 -3.61
C LEU A 185 11.29 8.85 -3.30
N VAL A 186 11.65 8.97 -2.03
CA VAL A 186 13.05 8.98 -1.58
C VAL A 186 13.74 7.65 -1.89
N GLN A 187 13.08 6.52 -1.60
CA GLN A 187 13.57 5.19 -1.93
C GLN A 187 13.76 5.03 -3.44
N TRP A 188 12.77 5.43 -4.25
CA TRP A 188 12.87 5.37 -5.71
C TRP A 188 14.08 6.17 -6.22
N MET A 189 14.30 7.40 -5.73
CA MET A 189 15.47 8.21 -6.11
C MET A 189 16.79 7.51 -5.74
N GLY A 190 16.85 6.90 -4.55
CA GLY A 190 18.02 6.15 -4.09
C GLY A 190 18.32 4.95 -5.00
N VAL A 191 17.29 4.17 -5.35
CA VAL A 191 17.40 3.01 -6.24
C VAL A 191 17.83 3.43 -7.66
N GLN A 192 17.26 4.52 -8.19
CA GLN A 192 17.67 5.08 -9.49
C GLN A 192 19.15 5.48 -9.49
N TRP A 193 19.64 6.08 -8.41
CA TRP A 193 21.05 6.41 -8.28
C TRP A 193 21.93 5.16 -8.20
N ALA A 194 21.56 4.15 -7.40
CA ALA A 194 22.34 2.92 -7.26
C ALA A 194 22.39 2.09 -8.54
N ALA A 195 21.29 2.08 -9.32
CA ALA A 195 21.26 1.46 -10.63
C ALA A 195 22.32 2.07 -11.58
N LYS A 196 22.51 3.40 -11.53
CA LYS A 196 23.59 4.07 -12.28
C LYS A 196 25.00 3.68 -11.83
N GLN A 197 25.16 3.18 -10.60
CA GLN A 197 26.43 2.66 -10.09
C GLN A 197 26.68 1.18 -10.47
N GLY A 198 25.72 0.52 -11.14
CA GLY A 198 25.80 -0.89 -11.53
C GLY A 198 25.14 -1.86 -10.54
N MET A 199 24.50 -1.36 -9.48
CA MET A 199 23.81 -2.21 -8.52
C MET A 199 22.44 -2.67 -9.04
N GLN A 200 22.12 -3.94 -8.84
CA GLN A 200 20.83 -4.52 -9.23
C GLN A 200 19.66 -3.87 -8.46
N HIS A 201 18.55 -3.60 -9.15
CA HIS A 201 17.41 -2.83 -8.62
C HIS A 201 16.86 -3.40 -7.30
N ASN A 202 16.61 -4.71 -7.23
CA ASN A 202 16.10 -5.38 -6.02
C ASN A 202 17.11 -5.33 -4.87
N HIS A 203 18.40 -5.43 -5.18
CA HIS A 203 19.46 -5.35 -4.18
C HIS A 203 19.58 -3.92 -3.62
N ALA A 204 19.51 -2.92 -4.49
CA ALA A 204 19.49 -1.51 -4.10
C ALA A 204 18.28 -1.18 -3.20
N ALA A 205 17.08 -1.62 -3.57
CA ALA A 205 15.86 -1.40 -2.79
C ALA A 205 15.96 -2.02 -1.39
N ASN A 206 16.37 -3.30 -1.31
CA ASN A 206 16.53 -4.00 -0.05
C ASN A 206 17.64 -3.40 0.83
N SER A 207 18.75 -2.98 0.23
CA SER A 207 19.85 -2.32 0.93
C SER A 207 19.40 -0.97 1.51
N PHE A 208 18.68 -0.16 0.72
CA PHE A 208 18.16 1.13 1.14
C PHE A 208 17.18 1.03 2.31
N ILE A 209 16.18 0.14 2.20
CA ILE A 209 15.17 -0.10 3.25
C ILE A 209 15.82 -0.53 4.57
N LYS A 210 16.92 -1.28 4.52
CA LYS A 210 17.64 -1.72 5.73
C LYS A 210 18.52 -0.62 6.31
N HIS A 211 19.22 0.13 5.46
CA HIS A 211 20.24 1.08 5.90
C HIS A 211 19.66 2.36 6.51
N ILE A 212 18.64 2.95 5.89
CA ILE A 212 18.11 4.25 6.34
C ILE A 212 17.51 4.19 7.76
N PRO A 213 16.64 3.21 8.11
CA PRO A 213 16.13 3.08 9.47
C PRO A 213 17.22 2.73 10.48
N ALA A 214 18.20 1.90 10.10
CA ALA A 214 19.31 1.53 10.97
C ALA A 214 20.19 2.74 11.35
N MET A 215 20.44 3.64 10.41
CA MET A 215 21.20 4.86 10.69
C MET A 215 20.38 5.90 11.45
N THR A 216 19.10 6.03 11.14
CA THR A 216 18.20 6.93 11.87
C THR A 216 18.06 6.50 13.33
N ALA A 217 18.02 5.18 13.61
CA ALA A 217 18.01 4.64 14.97
C ALA A 217 19.31 4.94 15.75
N GLN A 218 20.41 5.20 15.05
CA GLN A 218 21.69 5.63 15.63
C GLN A 218 21.78 7.16 15.78
N GLY A 219 20.71 7.90 15.49
CA GLY A 219 20.63 9.34 15.66
C GLY A 219 21.14 10.15 14.46
N TYR A 220 21.43 9.52 13.32
CA TYR A 220 21.81 10.24 12.11
C TYR A 220 20.58 10.89 11.46
N GLU A 221 20.74 12.12 10.99
CA GLU A 221 19.74 12.75 10.14
C GLU A 221 19.61 12.02 8.80
N GLU A 222 18.42 12.05 8.21
CA GLU A 222 18.10 11.31 6.99
C GLU A 222 19.08 11.57 5.83
N LEU A 223 19.46 12.83 5.60
CA LEU A 223 20.40 13.17 4.54
C LEU A 223 21.77 12.52 4.78
N GLU A 224 22.21 12.44 6.02
CA GLU A 224 23.48 11.83 6.37
C GLU A 224 23.41 10.29 6.28
N ALA A 225 22.29 9.70 6.68
CA ALA A 225 22.01 8.29 6.48
C ALA A 225 22.06 7.91 4.98
N ILE A 226 21.48 8.74 4.09
CA ILE A 226 21.52 8.50 2.65
C ILE A 226 22.95 8.64 2.11
N LYS A 227 23.74 9.62 2.57
CA LYS A 227 25.16 9.73 2.16
C LYS A 227 25.97 8.50 2.57
N GLN A 228 25.79 8.02 3.79
CA GLN A 228 26.50 6.82 4.25
C GLN A 228 26.10 5.60 3.43
N TRP A 229 24.82 5.47 3.10
CA TRP A 229 24.35 4.42 2.20
C TRP A 229 25.01 4.52 0.81
N MET A 230 25.12 5.72 0.25
CA MET A 230 25.79 5.94 -1.04
C MET A 230 27.27 5.50 -1.00
N ASN A 231 27.99 5.85 0.06
CA ASN A 231 29.39 5.44 0.25
C ASN A 231 29.50 3.91 0.33
N HIS A 232 28.58 3.25 1.03
CA HIS A 232 28.52 1.80 1.13
C HIS A 232 28.29 1.13 -0.23
N VAL A 233 27.35 1.65 -1.03
CA VAL A 233 27.09 1.15 -2.39
C VAL A 233 28.34 1.27 -3.27
N GLN A 234 29.05 2.41 -3.20
CA GLN A 234 30.28 2.62 -3.98
C GLN A 234 31.41 1.66 -3.58
N GLN A 235 31.58 1.40 -2.28
CA GLN A 235 32.58 0.44 -1.78
C GLN A 235 32.28 -0.98 -2.28
N GLN A 236 31.04 -1.45 -2.16
CA GLN A 236 30.64 -2.78 -2.64
C GLN A 236 30.87 -2.95 -4.15
N GLN A 237 30.57 -1.92 -4.95
CA GLN A 237 30.78 -1.97 -6.39
C GLN A 237 32.27 -1.91 -6.77
N ALA A 238 33.11 -1.24 -5.98
CA ALA A 238 34.56 -1.26 -6.16
C ALA A 238 35.14 -2.66 -5.86
N GLU A 239 34.73 -3.29 -4.77
CA GLU A 239 35.16 -4.65 -4.39
C GLU A 239 34.75 -5.71 -5.42
N GLN A 240 33.53 -5.62 -5.95
CA GLN A 240 33.06 -6.52 -7.03
C GLN A 240 33.88 -6.36 -8.31
N LYS A 241 34.28 -5.13 -8.68
CA LYS A 241 35.11 -4.89 -9.87
C LYS A 241 36.54 -5.43 -9.71
N VAL A 242 37.14 -5.29 -8.52
CA VAL A 242 38.48 -5.85 -8.24
C VAL A 242 38.45 -7.38 -8.31
N SER A 243 37.41 -7.99 -7.72
CA SER A 243 37.25 -9.46 -7.70
C SER A 243 37.13 -10.08 -9.11
N VAL A 244 36.47 -9.37 -10.04
CA VAL A 244 36.31 -9.81 -11.44
C VAL A 244 37.58 -9.59 -12.28
N SER A 245 38.51 -8.74 -11.84
CA SER A 245 39.76 -8.44 -12.57
C SER A 245 40.94 -9.35 -12.20
N VAL A 246 40.84 -10.12 -11.11
CA VAL A 246 41.91 -10.96 -10.56
C VAL A 246 41.65 -12.46 -10.77
N GLY A 247 40.49 -12.84 -11.31
CA GLY A 247 40.12 -14.22 -11.68
C GLY A 247 40.00 -14.38 -13.19
#